data_AF-A0A819TLI5-F1
#
_entry.id   AF-A0A819TLI5-F1
#
_cell.length_a   1.000
_cell.length_b   1.000
_cell.length_c   1.000
_cell.angle_alpha   90.00
_cell.angle_beta   90.00
_cell.angle_gamma   90.00
#
_symmetry.space_group_name_H-M   'P 1'
#
loop_
_entity.id
_entity.type
_entity.pdbx_description
1 polymer ?
#
loop_
_entity_poly.entity_id
_entity_poly.type
_entity_poly.pdbx_seq_one_letter_code
_entity_poly.pdbx_strand_id
1 'polypeptide(L)'
;AKCHCLMRTLDDDPYIDAMWSIITDDGSGEERNQGEEYPRAPALIFTEKLNEIEPDLLITSGHGTEQSIEMPWSLGKLEVQETYLAPLDNNSEPVAPIIEISSNPKIFLPIANCLVGHCNGSQCMATTFLGRMGVRQMCGYTVRTWFDRAEWGTLDLWKSIPGRLTLVDAYFLHQACMTYNLKSIDSRYLEFKFDVSDDDPCYETIVEQLEKQYHLENETIDDKVLEQIHGLCDDHDTFVFYGDPAFIAKLDENKNKELLTTKFIRTSETTHQFIIEYKDIDTAQSFSLPIGNLFTNRIEDYKILNGFEYEPILTDNFIIILKPKPLDKQSTIIKIDFYGVLLN
;
A
#
# COMPACT_ATOMS: atom_id res chain seq x y z
N ALA A 1 23.37 -15.98 -4.59
CA ALA A 1 22.97 -14.89 -5.50
C ALA A 1 23.10 -13.58 -4.71
N LYS A 2 23.65 -12.50 -5.29
CA LYS A 2 23.54 -11.18 -4.66
C LYS A 2 22.08 -10.75 -4.83
N CYS A 3 21.29 -10.79 -3.75
CA CYS A 3 19.98 -10.16 -3.75
C CYS A 3 20.19 -8.67 -4.04
N HIS A 4 19.39 -8.12 -4.96
CA HIS A 4 19.36 -6.70 -5.22
C HIS A 4 18.74 -6.01 -4.00
N CYS A 5 19.57 -5.67 -3.01
CA CYS A 5 19.18 -4.80 -1.91
C CYS A 5 19.15 -3.38 -2.49
N LEU A 6 17.94 -2.85 -2.71
CA LEU A 6 17.72 -1.54 -3.31
C LEU A 6 18.13 -0.38 -2.40
N MET A 7 18.36 -0.62 -1.10
CA MET A 7 18.50 0.46 -0.12
C MET A 7 19.84 0.38 0.62
N ARG A 8 20.54 1.53 0.80
CA ARG A 8 21.85 1.66 1.48
C ARG A 8 21.82 2.74 2.59
N THR A 9 22.42 2.39 3.74
CA THR A 9 22.51 3.13 5.01
C THR A 9 22.95 4.62 5.00
N LEU A 10 22.04 5.61 5.15
CA LEU A 10 22.33 7.03 5.47
C LEU A 10 21.04 7.83 5.90
N ASP A 11 20.37 7.65 7.05
CA ASP A 11 20.40 8.47 8.31
C ASP A 11 19.14 8.08 9.16
N ASP A 12 18.30 8.98 9.72
CA ASP A 12 17.21 8.68 10.70
C ASP A 12 15.74 8.65 10.14
N ASP A 13 15.47 8.82 8.84
CA ASP A 13 14.10 8.63 8.28
C ASP A 13 13.88 7.24 7.65
N PRO A 14 12.67 6.65 7.79
CA PRO A 14 12.39 5.27 7.40
C PRO A 14 12.53 4.98 5.89
N TYR A 15 12.65 6.02 5.06
CA TYR A 15 12.80 5.92 3.62
C TYR A 15 14.22 6.21 3.12
N ILE A 16 15.13 6.80 3.92
CA ILE A 16 16.35 7.45 3.41
C ILE A 16 17.41 6.47 2.87
N ASP A 17 17.26 5.17 3.10
CA ASP A 17 18.14 4.20 2.45
C ASP A 17 17.75 3.97 0.98
N ALA A 18 16.54 4.38 0.55
CA ALA A 18 16.21 4.59 -0.85
C ALA A 18 16.71 5.98 -1.29
N MET A 19 17.23 6.10 -2.50
CA MET A 19 17.13 7.40 -3.16
C MET A 19 15.65 7.56 -3.50
N TRP A 20 14.95 8.54 -2.95
CA TRP A 20 13.51 8.65 -3.16
C TRP A 20 13.06 10.06 -3.50
N SER A 21 11.94 10.13 -4.21
CA SER A 21 11.27 11.37 -4.52
C SER A 21 9.82 11.24 -4.07
N ILE A 22 9.39 12.14 -3.19
CA ILE A 22 7.96 12.35 -2.91
C ILE A 22 7.48 13.52 -3.76
N ILE A 23 6.38 13.32 -4.47
CA ILE A 23 5.64 14.38 -5.13
C ILE A 23 4.26 14.43 -4.48
N THR A 24 4.00 15.42 -3.65
CA THR A 24 2.69 15.59 -3.02
C THR A 24 2.07 16.87 -3.53
N ASP A 25 0.97 16.76 -4.25
CA ASP A 25 -0.07 17.78 -4.21
C ASP A 25 -0.87 17.57 -2.91
N ASP A 26 -1.16 18.64 -2.18
CA ASP A 26 -1.77 18.53 -0.85
C ASP A 26 -3.21 18.00 -0.90
N GLY A 27 -3.79 17.85 -2.10
CA GLY A 27 -5.11 17.27 -2.35
C GLY A 27 -6.25 18.01 -1.64
N SER A 28 -5.94 19.09 -0.93
CA SER A 28 -6.81 19.73 0.04
C SER A 28 -7.65 20.84 -0.60
N GLY A 29 -7.31 21.22 -1.84
CA GLY A 29 -7.85 22.43 -2.44
C GLY A 29 -7.53 23.67 -1.60
N GLU A 30 -6.54 23.62 -0.68
CA GLU A 30 -6.05 24.83 -0.03
C GLU A 30 -5.47 25.73 -1.11
N GLU A 31 -6.22 26.79 -1.39
CA GLU A 31 -5.83 27.83 -2.33
C GLU A 31 -4.42 28.28 -2.00
N ARG A 32 -3.50 28.14 -2.97
CA ARG A 32 -2.22 28.85 -3.00
C ARG A 32 -2.40 30.22 -2.35
N ASN A 33 -1.66 30.51 -1.28
CA ASN A 33 -1.60 31.87 -0.76
C ASN A 33 -1.25 32.79 -1.94
N GLN A 34 -2.21 33.63 -2.36
CA GLN A 34 -2.06 34.48 -3.54
C GLN A 34 -0.76 35.29 -3.43
N GLY A 35 0.26 34.91 -4.19
CA GLY A 35 1.56 35.59 -4.19
C GLY A 35 2.80 34.71 -4.07
N GLU A 36 2.70 33.42 -3.72
CA GLU A 36 3.88 32.54 -3.75
C GLU A 36 4.18 32.08 -5.17
N GLU A 37 5.09 32.77 -5.87
CA GLU A 37 5.68 32.25 -7.11
C GLU A 37 6.63 31.11 -6.79
N TYR A 38 6.35 29.92 -7.34
CA TYR A 38 7.35 28.87 -7.38
C TYR A 38 8.47 29.34 -8.31
N PRO A 39 9.73 29.36 -7.86
CA PRO A 39 10.82 29.93 -8.64
C PRO A 39 11.05 29.17 -9.96
N ARG A 40 10.56 27.92 -10.06
CA ARG A 40 10.64 27.05 -11.24
C ARG A 40 9.42 26.12 -11.30
N ALA A 41 9.04 25.68 -12.51
CA ALA A 41 7.95 24.73 -12.69
C ALA A 41 8.22 23.41 -11.94
N PRO A 42 7.28 22.92 -11.10
CA PRO A 42 7.44 21.65 -10.39
C PRO A 42 7.79 20.44 -11.26
N ALA A 43 7.19 20.30 -12.45
CA ALA A 43 7.52 19.21 -13.37
C ALA A 43 8.98 19.25 -13.88
N LEU A 44 9.56 20.46 -13.99
CA LEU A 44 10.99 20.63 -14.29
C LEU A 44 11.84 20.19 -13.10
N ILE A 45 11.48 20.59 -11.88
CA ILE A 45 12.18 20.18 -10.65
C ILE A 45 12.16 18.65 -10.52
N PHE A 46 11.01 18.02 -10.76
CA PHE A 46 10.89 16.56 -10.79
C PHE A 46 11.85 15.95 -11.81
N THR A 47 11.86 16.46 -13.04
CA THR A 47 12.71 15.91 -14.11
C THR A 47 14.19 16.03 -13.78
N GLU A 48 14.62 17.16 -13.21
CA GLU A 48 15.99 17.35 -12.73
C GLU A 48 16.33 16.34 -11.63
N LYS A 49 15.43 16.16 -10.65
CA LYS A 49 15.65 15.24 -9.53
C LYS A 49 15.64 13.78 -9.95
N LEU A 50 14.70 13.36 -10.78
CA LEU A 50 14.65 11.99 -11.31
C LEU A 50 15.99 11.58 -11.96
N ASN A 51 16.62 12.51 -12.68
CA ASN A 51 17.91 12.29 -13.33
C ASN A 51 19.11 12.45 -12.38
N GLU A 52 19.05 13.36 -11.42
CA GLU A 52 20.14 13.61 -10.45
C GLU A 52 20.26 12.48 -9.43
N ILE A 53 19.13 12.01 -8.90
CA ILE A 53 19.09 11.09 -7.78
C ILE A 53 18.78 9.64 -8.17
N GLU A 54 18.31 9.36 -9.38
CA GLU A 54 17.98 7.99 -9.83
C GLU A 54 17.23 7.17 -8.75
N PRO A 55 16.01 7.58 -8.36
CA PRO A 55 15.40 7.11 -7.12
C PRO A 55 15.04 5.63 -7.17
N ASP A 56 15.32 4.88 -6.11
CA ASP A 56 14.86 3.51 -5.86
C ASP A 56 13.38 3.45 -5.46
N LEU A 57 12.82 4.55 -4.94
CA LEU A 57 11.41 4.67 -4.54
C LEU A 57 10.82 6.01 -5.00
N LEU A 58 9.75 5.95 -5.79
CA LEU A 58 8.96 7.09 -6.18
C LEU A 58 7.60 7.01 -5.47
N ILE A 59 7.25 8.05 -4.74
CA ILE A 59 5.93 8.18 -4.11
C ILE A 59 5.28 9.43 -4.68
N THR A 60 4.05 9.32 -5.18
CA THR A 60 3.25 10.47 -5.58
C THR A 60 1.97 10.53 -4.76
N SER A 61 1.36 11.71 -4.65
CA SER A 61 0.05 11.94 -4.05
C SER A 61 -0.58 13.18 -4.63
N GLY A 62 -1.89 13.16 -4.84
CA GLY A 62 -2.63 14.24 -5.50
C GLY A 62 -3.52 13.76 -6.64
N HIS A 63 -3.93 14.66 -7.52
CA HIS A 63 -4.77 14.28 -8.66
C HIS A 63 -4.03 13.41 -9.67
N GLY A 64 -4.69 12.34 -10.11
CA GLY A 64 -4.19 11.39 -11.08
C GLY A 64 -5.25 11.04 -12.12
N THR A 65 -4.80 10.63 -13.29
CA THR A 65 -5.58 9.98 -14.34
C THR A 65 -4.78 8.79 -14.85
N GLU A 66 -5.33 8.01 -15.79
CA GLU A 66 -4.58 6.97 -16.49
C GLU A 66 -3.37 7.54 -17.24
N GLN A 67 -3.38 8.82 -17.60
CA GLN A 67 -2.36 9.44 -18.45
C GLN A 67 -1.52 10.47 -17.72
N SER A 68 -1.88 10.92 -16.53
CA SER A 68 -1.15 12.00 -15.88
C SER A 68 -1.22 11.97 -14.36
N ILE A 69 -0.20 12.54 -13.74
CA ILE A 69 -0.23 12.93 -12.33
C ILE A 69 0.04 14.43 -12.23
N GLU A 70 -0.80 15.12 -11.46
CA GLU A 70 -0.60 16.54 -11.20
C GLU A 70 0.61 16.75 -10.29
N MET A 71 1.31 17.84 -10.55
CA MET A 71 2.40 18.32 -9.71
C MET A 71 1.84 19.23 -8.61
N PRO A 72 2.58 19.46 -7.51
CA PRO A 72 2.07 20.17 -6.34
C PRO A 72 1.36 21.49 -6.67
N TRP A 73 0.22 21.74 -6.00
CA TRP A 73 -0.69 22.88 -6.20
C TRP A 73 -1.27 22.97 -7.61
N SER A 74 -1.46 21.83 -8.27
CA SER A 74 -1.78 21.74 -9.71
C SER A 74 -0.88 22.61 -10.59
N LEU A 75 0.38 22.84 -10.18
CA LEU A 75 1.33 23.68 -10.91
C LEU A 75 2.06 22.90 -12.03
N GLY A 76 1.27 22.23 -12.87
CA GLY A 76 1.74 21.39 -13.97
C GLY A 76 1.49 19.91 -13.72
N LYS A 77 2.02 19.07 -14.62
CA LYS A 77 1.78 17.62 -14.57
C LYS A 77 2.91 16.84 -15.22
N LEU A 78 2.99 15.58 -14.88
CA LEU A 78 3.69 14.58 -15.70
C LEU A 78 2.63 13.84 -16.50
N GLU A 79 2.76 13.84 -17.82
CA GLU A 79 1.78 13.26 -18.73
C GLU A 79 2.42 12.20 -19.64
N VAL A 80 1.72 11.10 -19.84
CA VAL A 80 2.09 10.07 -20.82
C VAL A 80 1.77 10.58 -22.21
N GLN A 81 2.79 10.68 -23.05
CA GLN A 81 2.66 10.95 -24.48
C GLN A 81 3.23 9.77 -25.26
N GLU A 82 2.36 9.08 -25.99
CA GLU A 82 2.62 7.75 -26.57
C GLU A 82 3.02 6.73 -25.49
N THR A 83 4.32 6.56 -25.24
CA THR A 83 4.86 5.67 -24.20
C THR A 83 5.93 6.35 -23.35
N TYR A 84 6.03 7.68 -23.44
CA TYR A 84 7.05 8.49 -22.79
C TYR A 84 6.42 9.45 -21.79
N LEU A 85 7.23 10.01 -20.88
CA LEU A 85 6.74 10.92 -19.84
C LEU A 85 7.12 12.36 -20.18
N ALA A 86 6.12 13.20 -20.42
CA ALA A 86 6.26 14.62 -20.72
C ALA A 86 6.06 15.46 -19.45
N PRO A 87 7.07 16.27 -19.05
CA PRO A 87 6.93 17.25 -17.99
C PRO A 87 6.32 18.56 -18.51
N LEU A 88 5.14 18.92 -18.02
CA LEU A 88 4.35 20.06 -18.51
C LEU A 88 4.03 21.07 -17.39
N ASP A 89 3.87 22.34 -17.75
CA ASP A 89 3.30 23.37 -16.86
C ASP A 89 1.76 23.33 -16.82
N ASN A 90 1.14 24.28 -16.10
CA ASN A 90 -0.31 24.40 -15.97
C ASN A 90 -1.03 24.68 -17.30
N ASN A 91 -0.33 25.22 -18.29
CA ASN A 91 -0.88 25.47 -19.62
C ASN A 91 -0.67 24.27 -20.54
N SER A 92 -0.16 23.15 -20.02
CA SER A 92 0.25 21.97 -20.77
C SER A 92 1.39 22.23 -21.76
N GLU A 93 2.22 23.25 -21.51
CA GLU A 93 3.41 23.52 -22.30
C GLU A 93 4.62 22.76 -21.74
N PRO A 94 5.48 22.17 -22.59
CA PRO A 94 6.67 21.45 -22.12
C PRO A 94 7.64 22.34 -21.36
N VAL A 95 8.01 21.92 -20.14
CA VAL A 95 9.02 22.63 -19.31
C VAL A 95 10.38 21.95 -19.28
N ALA A 96 10.45 20.71 -19.78
CA ALA A 96 11.68 19.95 -19.96
C ALA A 96 11.52 18.98 -21.15
N PRO A 97 12.63 18.40 -21.67
CA PRO A 97 12.54 17.34 -22.67
C PRO A 97 11.69 16.15 -22.18
N ILE A 98 11.02 15.48 -23.11
CA ILE A 98 10.36 14.20 -22.86
C ILE A 98 11.37 13.21 -22.24
N ILE A 99 10.94 12.51 -21.20
CA ILE A 99 11.69 11.45 -20.55
C ILE A 99 11.35 10.15 -21.29
N GLU A 100 12.25 9.71 -22.16
CA GLU A 100 12.05 8.47 -22.93
C GLU A 100 12.34 7.20 -22.13
N ILE A 101 13.27 7.30 -21.17
CA ILE A 101 13.70 6.16 -20.34
C ILE A 101 14.28 6.66 -19.01
N SER A 102 13.95 5.93 -17.93
CA SER A 102 14.66 5.99 -16.65
C SER A 102 15.07 4.57 -16.28
N SER A 103 16.37 4.29 -16.34
CA SER A 103 16.87 2.91 -16.38
C SER A 103 17.11 2.28 -15.01
N ASN A 104 17.23 3.09 -13.96
CA ASN A 104 17.48 2.60 -12.61
C ASN A 104 16.24 1.83 -12.09
N PRO A 105 16.42 0.62 -11.53
CA PRO A 105 15.32 -0.15 -10.94
C PRO A 105 14.69 0.64 -9.80
N LYS A 106 13.36 0.73 -9.77
CA LYS A 106 12.65 1.46 -8.72
C LYS A 106 11.27 0.88 -8.39
N ILE A 107 10.72 1.32 -7.27
CA ILE A 107 9.34 1.09 -6.86
C ILE A 107 8.55 2.37 -7.10
N PHE A 108 7.31 2.25 -7.55
CA PHE A 108 6.41 3.39 -7.71
C PHE A 108 5.13 3.19 -6.91
N LEU A 109 4.85 4.10 -5.99
CA LEU A 109 3.64 4.11 -5.17
C LEU A 109 2.87 5.41 -5.42
N PRO A 110 1.88 5.40 -6.33
CA PRO A 110 0.98 6.52 -6.58
C PRO A 110 -0.09 6.69 -5.49
N ILE A 111 0.36 6.96 -4.27
CA ILE A 111 -0.46 7.08 -3.05
C ILE A 111 -1.58 8.10 -3.22
N ALA A 112 -2.84 7.70 -3.12
CA ALA A 112 -4.01 8.57 -3.26
C ALA A 112 -4.12 9.26 -4.64
N ASN A 113 -3.44 8.74 -5.67
CA ASN A 113 -3.67 9.17 -7.05
C ASN A 113 -4.76 8.31 -7.69
N CYS A 114 -5.82 8.95 -8.19
CA CYS A 114 -6.85 8.30 -8.99
C CYS A 114 -6.28 7.65 -10.26
N LEU A 115 -6.83 6.49 -10.64
CA LEU A 115 -6.67 5.86 -11.96
C LEU A 115 -5.23 5.51 -12.40
N VAL A 116 -4.18 5.80 -11.62
CA VAL A 116 -2.79 5.50 -12.01
C VAL A 116 -2.54 4.00 -12.13
N GLY A 117 -3.27 3.20 -11.35
CA GLY A 117 -3.30 1.74 -11.46
C GLY A 117 -4.17 1.22 -12.61
N HIS A 118 -4.98 2.04 -13.27
CA HIS A 118 -5.84 1.59 -14.35
C HIS A 118 -5.04 1.39 -15.65
N CYS A 119 -4.74 0.13 -15.97
CA CYS A 119 -4.04 -0.24 -17.20
C CYS A 119 -5.01 -0.32 -18.39
N ASN A 120 -5.35 0.83 -18.98
CA ASN A 120 -6.29 0.93 -20.10
C ASN A 120 -5.65 0.79 -21.51
N GLY A 121 -4.37 0.41 -21.57
CA GLY A 121 -3.63 0.24 -22.83
C GLY A 121 -2.16 0.57 -22.68
N SER A 122 -1.45 0.68 -23.81
CA SER A 122 -0.01 0.99 -23.81
C SER A 122 0.33 2.44 -23.48
N GLN A 123 -0.67 3.34 -23.48
CA GLN A 123 -0.52 4.78 -23.27
C GLN A 123 -1.12 5.19 -21.93
N CYS A 124 -0.73 4.50 -20.86
CA CYS A 124 -1.12 4.84 -19.50
C CYS A 124 0.11 4.90 -18.58
N MET A 125 -0.09 5.46 -17.39
CA MET A 125 0.92 5.61 -16.35
C MET A 125 1.48 4.23 -15.97
N ALA A 126 0.61 3.25 -15.68
CA ALA A 126 1.05 1.89 -15.31
C ALA A 126 2.02 1.29 -16.34
N THR A 127 1.64 1.25 -17.63
CA THR A 127 2.50 0.66 -18.68
C THR A 127 3.75 1.48 -18.96
N THR A 128 3.66 2.82 -18.91
CA THR A 128 4.81 3.71 -19.13
C THR A 128 5.85 3.53 -18.02
N PHE A 129 5.39 3.46 -16.77
CA PHE A 129 6.27 3.34 -15.62
C PHE A 129 6.96 1.97 -15.57
N LEU A 130 6.20 0.89 -15.77
CA LEU A 130 6.74 -0.48 -15.83
C LEU A 130 7.63 -0.71 -17.05
N GLY A 131 7.27 -0.13 -18.20
CA GLY A 131 7.94 -0.37 -19.48
C GLY A 131 9.18 0.49 -19.74
N ARG A 132 9.17 1.76 -19.28
CA ARG A 132 10.19 2.75 -19.64
C ARG A 132 10.81 3.46 -18.45
N MET A 133 10.12 3.57 -17.31
CA MET A 133 10.63 4.33 -16.16
C MET A 133 11.31 3.46 -15.10
N GLY A 134 11.68 2.22 -15.44
CA GLY A 134 12.50 1.37 -14.56
C GLY A 134 11.75 0.80 -13.35
N VAL A 135 10.42 0.97 -13.29
CA VAL A 135 9.61 0.42 -12.19
C VAL A 135 9.64 -1.11 -12.24
N ARG A 136 9.78 -1.72 -11.05
CA ARG A 136 9.79 -3.17 -10.85
C ARG A 136 8.53 -3.67 -10.17
N GLN A 137 7.98 -2.88 -9.27
CA GLN A 137 6.69 -3.10 -8.64
C GLN A 137 5.98 -1.75 -8.41
N MET A 138 4.66 -1.76 -8.53
CA MET A 138 3.79 -0.66 -8.14
C MET A 138 2.45 -1.20 -7.65
N CYS A 139 1.76 -0.43 -6.82
CA CYS A 139 0.36 -0.64 -6.51
C CYS A 139 -0.39 0.67 -6.64
N GLY A 140 -1.64 0.64 -7.07
CA GLY A 140 -2.43 1.85 -7.29
C GLY A 140 -3.88 1.54 -7.60
N TYR A 141 -4.72 2.57 -7.57
CA TYR A 141 -6.15 2.45 -7.82
C TYR A 141 -6.48 2.39 -9.31
N THR A 142 -7.44 1.54 -9.67
CA THR A 142 -7.99 1.43 -11.04
C THR A 142 -9.21 2.32 -11.27
N VAL A 143 -9.66 3.04 -10.25
CA VAL A 143 -10.80 3.97 -10.28
C VAL A 143 -10.42 5.28 -9.62
N ARG A 144 -11.35 6.23 -9.54
CA ARG A 144 -11.21 7.40 -8.68
C ARG A 144 -11.29 7.01 -7.21
N THR A 145 -10.18 7.19 -6.51
CA THR A 145 -10.06 6.83 -5.08
C THR A 145 -10.61 7.92 -4.16
N TRP A 146 -11.10 7.51 -2.99
CA TRP A 146 -11.67 8.40 -1.97
C TRP A 146 -11.45 7.89 -0.54
N PHE A 147 -11.38 6.56 -0.33
CA PHE A 147 -11.17 5.97 0.98
C PHE A 147 -9.68 5.74 1.30
N ASP A 148 -8.89 5.40 0.27
CA ASP A 148 -7.44 5.25 0.28
C ASP A 148 -6.85 4.24 1.29
N ARG A 149 -7.68 3.43 1.94
CA ARG A 149 -7.25 2.55 3.04
C ARG A 149 -6.34 1.44 2.54
N ALA A 150 -6.60 0.87 1.36
CA ALA A 150 -5.80 -0.18 0.75
C ALA A 150 -4.35 0.27 0.55
N GLU A 151 -4.20 1.47 0.00
CA GLU A 151 -2.91 2.02 -0.38
C GLU A 151 -2.13 2.55 0.83
N TRP A 152 -2.75 3.39 1.67
CA TRP A 152 -2.12 3.88 2.90
C TRP A 152 -1.79 2.74 3.86
N GLY A 153 -2.69 1.77 4.00
CA GLY A 153 -2.48 0.63 4.87
C GLY A 153 -1.40 -0.32 4.38
N THR A 154 -1.25 -0.49 3.06
CA THR A 154 -0.11 -1.21 2.45
C THR A 154 1.20 -0.48 2.76
N LEU A 155 1.25 0.83 2.54
CA LEU A 155 2.43 1.65 2.81
C LEU A 155 2.80 1.64 4.30
N ASP A 156 1.81 1.78 5.19
CA ASP A 156 2.00 1.75 6.64
C ASP A 156 2.53 0.39 7.10
N LEU A 157 1.97 -0.73 6.61
CA LEU A 157 2.50 -2.05 6.92
C LEU A 157 3.93 -2.24 6.41
N TRP A 158 4.24 -1.76 5.21
CA TRP A 158 5.57 -1.88 4.62
C TRP A 158 6.62 -1.06 5.38
N LYS A 159 6.30 0.18 5.78
CA LYS A 159 7.23 1.11 6.45
C LYS A 159 7.29 0.97 7.97
N SER A 160 6.26 0.41 8.60
CA SER A 160 6.15 0.36 10.07
C SER A 160 7.31 -0.36 10.75
N ILE A 161 7.76 -1.46 10.14
CA ILE A 161 8.90 -2.25 10.59
C ILE A 161 9.77 -2.47 9.35
N PRO A 162 10.65 -1.49 9.03
CA PRO A 162 11.57 -1.61 7.91
C PRO A 162 12.34 -2.92 8.00
N GLY A 163 12.57 -3.57 6.87
CA GLY A 163 13.25 -4.85 6.89
C GLY A 163 12.40 -6.03 7.37
N ARG A 164 11.08 -5.90 7.55
CA ARG A 164 10.24 -7.06 7.87
C ARG A 164 9.54 -7.65 6.66
N LEU A 165 8.81 -6.82 5.93
CA LEU A 165 7.99 -7.23 4.78
C LEU A 165 8.60 -6.76 3.47
N THR A 166 8.45 -7.56 2.41
CA THR A 166 8.52 -7.00 1.06
C THR A 166 7.25 -6.21 0.75
N LEU A 167 7.26 -5.36 -0.28
CA LEU A 167 6.06 -4.61 -0.70
C LEU A 167 4.90 -5.55 -1.03
N VAL A 168 5.16 -6.65 -1.74
CA VAL A 168 4.12 -7.63 -2.07
C VAL A 168 3.56 -8.32 -0.83
N ASP A 169 4.39 -8.60 0.19
CA ASP A 169 3.90 -9.16 1.44
C ASP A 169 3.02 -8.15 2.19
N ALA A 170 3.42 -6.88 2.21
CA ALA A 170 2.63 -5.81 2.81
C ALA A 170 1.28 -5.63 2.11
N TYR A 171 1.28 -5.59 0.77
CA TYR A 171 0.07 -5.54 -0.05
C TYR A 171 -0.86 -6.72 0.28
N PHE A 172 -0.34 -7.94 0.23
CA PHE A 172 -1.14 -9.14 0.48
C PHE A 172 -1.71 -9.17 1.91
N LEU A 173 -0.88 -8.91 2.92
CA LEU A 173 -1.32 -8.92 4.31
C LEU A 173 -2.33 -7.80 4.58
N HIS A 174 -2.19 -6.65 3.92
CA HIS A 174 -3.16 -5.57 4.04
C HIS A 174 -4.50 -5.95 3.41
N GLN A 175 -4.52 -6.50 2.18
CA GLN A 175 -5.74 -7.00 1.54
C GLN A 175 -6.44 -8.06 2.43
N ALA A 176 -5.67 -8.96 3.05
CA ALA A 176 -6.21 -9.94 3.99
C ALA A 176 -6.83 -9.28 5.24
N CYS A 177 -6.20 -8.23 5.79
CA CYS A 177 -6.76 -7.46 6.89
C CYS A 177 -8.08 -6.78 6.50
N MET A 178 -8.15 -6.15 5.32
CA MET A 178 -9.37 -5.51 4.83
C MET A 178 -10.50 -6.52 4.61
N THR A 179 -10.18 -7.65 3.97
CA THR A 179 -11.13 -8.77 3.76
C THR A 179 -11.71 -9.24 5.09
N TYR A 180 -10.86 -9.42 6.12
CA TYR A 180 -11.33 -9.82 7.43
C TYR A 180 -12.17 -8.73 8.10
N ASN A 181 -11.76 -7.45 8.03
CA ASN A 181 -12.52 -6.35 8.58
C ASN A 181 -13.92 -6.28 7.96
N LEU A 182 -14.02 -6.42 6.63
CA LEU A 182 -15.29 -6.43 5.92
C LEU A 182 -16.17 -7.62 6.36
N LYS A 183 -15.58 -8.82 6.45
CA LYS A 183 -16.23 -10.03 6.96
C LYS A 183 -16.73 -9.88 8.40
N SER A 184 -15.98 -9.19 9.25
CA SER A 184 -16.34 -8.96 10.65
C SER A 184 -17.51 -7.99 10.81
N ILE A 185 -17.76 -7.13 9.83
CA ILE A 185 -18.98 -6.32 9.77
C ILE A 185 -20.15 -7.22 9.34
N ASP A 186 -20.08 -7.78 8.13
CA ASP A 186 -20.96 -8.84 7.65
C ASP A 186 -20.31 -9.56 6.46
N SER A 187 -20.27 -10.89 6.49
CA SER A 187 -19.74 -11.71 5.39
C SER A 187 -20.40 -11.47 4.04
N ARG A 188 -21.64 -10.98 4.00
CA ARG A 188 -22.35 -10.72 2.73
C ARG A 188 -21.65 -9.68 1.86
N TYR A 189 -20.94 -8.73 2.46
CA TYR A 189 -20.28 -7.65 1.72
C TYR A 189 -19.09 -8.14 0.88
N LEU A 190 -18.51 -9.30 1.22
CA LEU A 190 -17.49 -9.95 0.40
C LEU A 190 -18.02 -10.40 -0.97
N GLU A 191 -19.34 -10.53 -1.12
CA GLU A 191 -20.00 -10.92 -2.36
C GLU A 191 -20.48 -9.70 -3.17
N PHE A 192 -20.07 -8.49 -2.78
CA PHE A 192 -20.37 -7.29 -3.55
C PHE A 192 -19.72 -7.40 -4.93
N LYS A 193 -20.46 -6.97 -5.95
CA LYS A 193 -19.98 -7.00 -7.33
C LYS A 193 -20.23 -5.65 -7.95
N PHE A 194 -19.14 -5.00 -8.30
CA PHE A 194 -19.15 -3.78 -9.07
C PHE A 194 -19.69 -4.04 -10.47
N ASP A 195 -20.76 -3.32 -10.83
CA ASP A 195 -21.17 -3.19 -12.22
C ASP A 195 -20.32 -2.09 -12.86
N VAL A 196 -19.29 -2.51 -13.59
CA VAL A 196 -18.33 -1.64 -14.30
C VAL A 196 -18.84 -1.23 -15.68
N SER A 197 -20.16 -1.19 -15.89
CA SER A 197 -20.73 -0.81 -17.19
C SER A 197 -20.42 0.64 -17.60
N ASP A 198 -20.09 1.49 -16.63
CA ASP A 198 -19.59 2.85 -16.87
C ASP A 198 -18.06 2.84 -16.90
N ASP A 199 -17.47 3.54 -17.87
CA ASP A 199 -16.02 3.55 -18.12
C ASP A 199 -15.19 4.20 -16.97
N ASP A 200 -15.84 4.86 -16.00
CA ASP A 200 -15.22 5.51 -14.83
C ASP A 200 -16.26 5.71 -13.69
N PRO A 201 -16.62 4.67 -12.94
CA PRO A 201 -17.60 4.79 -11.87
C PRO A 201 -17.03 5.69 -10.76
N CYS A 202 -17.72 6.80 -10.48
CA CYS A 202 -17.41 7.61 -9.31
C CYS A 202 -17.84 6.90 -8.02
N TYR A 203 -17.33 7.38 -6.88
CA TYR A 203 -17.75 6.95 -5.54
C TYR A 203 -19.28 6.86 -5.40
N GLU A 204 -20.01 7.86 -5.88
CA GLU A 204 -21.48 7.89 -5.79
C GLU A 204 -22.11 6.68 -6.51
N THR A 205 -21.54 6.25 -7.63
CA THR A 205 -22.03 5.08 -8.38
C THR A 205 -21.85 3.80 -7.57
N ILE A 206 -20.72 3.67 -6.89
CA ILE A 206 -20.38 2.51 -6.07
C ILE A 206 -21.30 2.42 -4.85
N VAL A 207 -21.51 3.55 -4.17
CA VAL A 207 -22.44 3.65 -3.05
C VAL A 207 -23.85 3.30 -3.49
N GLU A 208 -24.35 3.89 -4.57
CA GLU A 208 -25.69 3.60 -5.07
C GLU A 208 -25.87 2.12 -5.43
N GLN A 209 -24.87 1.49 -6.05
CA GLN A 209 -24.90 0.07 -6.38
C GLN A 209 -24.91 -0.80 -5.11
N LEU A 210 -24.07 -0.47 -4.13
CA LEU A 210 -23.94 -1.21 -2.88
C LEU A 210 -25.21 -1.07 -2.03
N GLU A 211 -25.72 0.14 -1.84
CA GLU A 211 -26.97 0.42 -1.15
C GLU A 211 -28.12 -0.34 -1.78
N LYS A 212 -28.24 -0.29 -3.12
CA LYS A 212 -29.28 -1.00 -3.86
C LYS A 212 -29.16 -2.53 -3.76
N GLN A 213 -27.95 -3.07 -3.81
CA GLN A 213 -27.72 -4.52 -3.75
C GLN A 213 -28.07 -5.10 -2.38
N TYR A 214 -27.79 -4.36 -1.31
CA TYR A 214 -27.97 -4.82 0.06
C TYR A 214 -29.16 -4.19 0.80
N HIS A 215 -29.89 -3.27 0.16
CA HIS A 215 -31.02 -2.54 0.73
C HIS A 215 -30.66 -1.79 2.03
N LEU A 216 -29.47 -1.17 2.06
CA LEU A 216 -28.90 -0.55 3.26
C LEU A 216 -29.75 0.60 3.82
N GLU A 217 -30.52 1.27 2.97
CA GLU A 217 -31.47 2.32 3.36
C GLU A 217 -32.56 1.84 4.33
N ASN A 218 -32.79 0.52 4.40
CA ASN A 218 -33.76 -0.10 5.30
C ASN A 218 -33.14 -0.60 6.61
N GLU A 219 -31.81 -0.52 6.74
CA GLU A 219 -31.07 -1.00 7.90
C GLU A 219 -30.74 0.16 8.86
N THR A 220 -30.66 -0.14 10.15
CA THR A 220 -30.18 0.84 11.14
C THR A 220 -28.69 0.60 11.38
N ILE A 221 -27.86 1.22 10.54
CA ILE A 221 -26.40 1.13 10.58
C ILE A 221 -25.84 2.47 11.08
N ASP A 222 -24.81 2.43 11.92
CA ASP A 222 -24.07 3.65 12.32
C ASP A 222 -23.32 4.25 11.12
N ASP A 223 -23.35 5.57 10.97
CA ASP A 223 -22.77 6.27 9.81
C ASP A 223 -21.29 5.90 9.57
N LYS A 224 -20.49 5.70 10.64
CA LYS A 224 -19.08 5.32 10.49
C LYS A 224 -18.90 3.88 10.04
N VAL A 225 -19.84 3.01 10.42
CA VAL A 225 -19.85 1.62 9.95
C VAL A 225 -20.27 1.59 8.48
N LEU A 226 -21.24 2.42 8.08
CA LEU A 226 -21.66 2.57 6.69
C LEU A 226 -20.50 3.09 5.80
N GLU A 227 -19.80 4.13 6.23
CA GLU A 227 -18.59 4.64 5.56
C GLU A 227 -17.52 3.54 5.42
N GLN A 228 -17.31 2.72 6.46
CA GLN A 228 -16.38 1.58 6.37
C GLN A 228 -16.85 0.50 5.39
N ILE A 229 -18.15 0.22 5.29
CA ILE A 229 -18.68 -0.75 4.33
C ILE A 229 -18.40 -0.24 2.91
N HIS A 230 -18.76 1.01 2.62
CA HIS A 230 -18.53 1.62 1.31
C HIS A 230 -17.04 1.59 0.94
N GLY A 231 -16.20 2.08 1.85
CA GLY A 231 -14.76 2.19 1.62
C GLY A 231 -14.06 0.85 1.48
N LEU A 232 -14.35 -0.11 2.35
CA LEU A 232 -13.71 -1.43 2.29
C LEU A 232 -14.15 -2.24 1.07
N CYS A 233 -15.40 -2.14 0.64
CA CYS A 233 -15.86 -2.77 -0.60
C CYS A 233 -15.15 -2.18 -1.82
N ASP A 234 -15.04 -0.84 -1.88
CA ASP A 234 -14.34 -0.13 -2.94
C ASP A 234 -12.87 -0.52 -3.04
N ASP A 235 -12.14 -0.36 -1.94
CA ASP A 235 -10.71 -0.65 -1.86
C ASP A 235 -10.33 -2.11 -2.12
N HIS A 236 -11.21 -3.04 -1.74
CA HIS A 236 -10.95 -4.47 -1.89
C HIS A 236 -10.81 -4.88 -3.36
N ASP A 237 -11.64 -4.32 -4.25
CA ASP A 237 -11.71 -4.73 -5.66
C ASP A 237 -11.01 -3.78 -6.63
N THR A 238 -10.64 -2.57 -6.21
CA THR A 238 -10.10 -1.52 -7.11
C THR A 238 -8.61 -1.22 -6.91
N PHE A 239 -7.97 -1.76 -5.87
CA PHE A 239 -6.55 -1.57 -5.61
C PHE A 239 -5.70 -2.72 -6.15
N VAL A 240 -4.87 -2.44 -7.17
CA VAL A 240 -4.11 -3.46 -7.91
C VAL A 240 -2.63 -3.40 -7.61
N PHE A 241 -1.96 -4.56 -7.71
CA PHE A 241 -0.51 -4.68 -7.67
C PHE A 241 0.03 -5.13 -9.04
N TYR A 242 1.06 -4.45 -9.52
CA TYR A 242 1.81 -4.79 -10.72
C TYR A 242 3.27 -5.05 -10.41
N GLY A 243 3.88 -6.00 -11.10
CA GLY A 243 5.32 -6.30 -11.02
C GLY A 243 5.60 -7.77 -10.74
N ASP A 244 6.88 -8.12 -10.72
CA ASP A 244 7.31 -9.47 -10.38
C ASP A 244 7.27 -9.67 -8.85
N PRO A 245 6.41 -10.54 -8.29
CA PRO A 245 6.35 -10.79 -6.85
C PRO A 245 7.64 -11.42 -6.29
N ALA A 246 8.49 -12.02 -7.14
CA ALA A 246 9.80 -12.52 -6.71
C ALA A 246 10.84 -11.40 -6.53
N PHE A 247 10.55 -10.19 -7.00
CA PHE A 247 11.39 -9.03 -6.75
C PHE A 247 11.28 -8.62 -5.27
N ILE A 248 12.41 -8.65 -4.56
CA ILE A 248 12.49 -8.38 -3.12
C ILE A 248 12.54 -6.86 -2.89
N ALA A 249 11.38 -6.20 -2.93
CA ALA A 249 11.23 -4.79 -2.57
C ALA A 249 11.09 -4.63 -1.06
N LYS A 250 12.21 -4.57 -0.35
CA LYS A 250 12.25 -4.54 1.12
C LYS A 250 13.01 -3.30 1.59
N LEU A 251 12.45 -2.59 2.57
CA LEU A 251 13.15 -1.49 3.22
C LEU A 251 14.34 -2.01 4.04
N ASP A 252 15.37 -1.18 4.25
CA ASP A 252 16.55 -1.56 5.06
C ASP A 252 16.13 -1.81 6.53
N GLU A 253 16.67 -2.87 7.13
CA GLU A 253 16.34 -3.33 8.48
C GLU A 253 17.04 -2.53 9.59
N ASN A 254 18.10 -1.78 9.27
CA ASN A 254 19.08 -1.33 10.27
C ASN A 254 18.68 -0.10 11.10
N LYS A 255 17.53 0.55 10.86
CA LYS A 255 17.35 1.96 11.28
C LYS A 255 16.11 2.33 12.05
N ASN A 256 15.23 1.38 12.34
CA ASN A 256 14.40 1.47 13.54
C ASN A 256 14.97 0.51 14.58
N LYS A 257 15.30 1.03 15.77
CA LYS A 257 15.54 0.19 16.96
C LYS A 257 14.35 -0.76 17.08
N GLU A 258 14.51 -2.00 16.59
CA GLU A 258 13.45 -2.97 16.29
C GLU A 258 12.25 -2.77 17.22
N LEU A 259 11.26 -1.97 16.79
CA LEU A 259 10.07 -1.65 17.63
C LEU A 259 9.46 -2.94 18.16
N LEU A 260 9.54 -3.95 17.31
CA LEU A 260 9.35 -5.34 17.66
C LEU A 260 10.12 -6.24 16.69
N THR A 261 10.28 -7.49 17.09
CA THR A 261 10.67 -8.60 16.24
C THR A 261 9.57 -9.63 16.20
N THR A 262 9.53 -10.40 15.11
CA THR A 262 8.64 -11.56 15.00
C THR A 262 9.47 -12.83 14.83
N LYS A 263 9.14 -13.87 15.59
CA LYS A 263 9.79 -15.18 15.48
C LYS A 263 8.75 -16.23 15.13
N PHE A 264 9.10 -17.05 14.15
CA PHE A 264 8.32 -18.23 13.78
C PHE A 264 9.13 -19.48 14.14
N ILE A 265 8.60 -20.29 15.07
CA ILE A 265 9.32 -21.43 15.63
C ILE A 265 8.50 -22.69 15.41
N ARG A 266 9.08 -23.69 14.75
CA ARG A 266 8.53 -25.04 14.71
C ARG A 266 8.92 -25.78 15.99
N THR A 267 7.94 -26.11 16.83
CA THR A 267 8.17 -26.77 18.13
C THR A 267 8.06 -28.30 18.03
N SER A 268 7.36 -28.82 17.04
CA SER A 268 7.33 -30.24 16.68
C SER A 268 7.01 -30.44 15.19
N GLU A 269 6.77 -31.68 14.75
CA GLU A 269 6.37 -31.93 13.36
C GLU A 269 5.10 -31.18 12.93
N THR A 270 4.17 -30.96 13.86
CA THR A 270 2.84 -30.38 13.56
C THR A 270 2.48 -29.19 14.44
N THR A 271 3.39 -28.72 15.29
CA THR A 271 3.14 -27.58 16.19
C THR A 271 4.13 -26.47 15.94
N HIS A 272 3.61 -25.25 15.96
CA HIS A 272 4.30 -24.03 15.59
C HIS A 272 3.97 -22.94 16.61
N GLN A 273 4.87 -21.97 16.74
CA GLN A 273 4.73 -20.82 17.61
C GLN A 273 5.08 -19.56 16.83
N PHE A 274 4.17 -18.60 16.85
CA PHE A 274 4.39 -17.25 16.37
C PHE A 274 4.56 -16.31 17.58
N ILE A 275 5.70 -15.64 17.65
CA ILE A 275 6.04 -14.72 18.74
C ILE A 275 6.19 -13.33 18.18
N ILE A 276 5.57 -12.36 18.85
CA ILE A 276 5.83 -10.93 18.67
C ILE A 276 6.52 -10.46 19.93
N GLU A 277 7.70 -9.89 19.80
CA GLU A 277 8.52 -9.39 20.91
C GLU A 277 8.80 -7.91 20.69
N TYR A 278 8.16 -7.05 21.47
CA TYR A 278 8.33 -5.60 21.44
C TYR A 278 9.60 -5.18 22.16
N LYS A 279 10.18 -4.07 21.72
CA LYS A 279 11.36 -3.46 22.33
C LYS A 279 11.17 -3.11 23.80
N ASP A 280 10.02 -2.53 24.13
CA ASP A 280 9.68 -2.03 25.46
C ASP A 280 8.15 -1.99 25.65
N ILE A 281 7.73 -1.75 26.90
CA ILE A 281 6.32 -1.71 27.30
C ILE A 281 5.58 -0.58 26.58
N ASP A 282 6.21 0.59 26.41
CA ASP A 282 5.59 1.74 25.76
C ASP A 282 5.24 1.41 24.31
N THR A 283 6.18 0.78 23.58
CA THR A 283 5.93 0.29 22.23
C THR A 283 4.84 -0.77 22.22
N ALA A 284 4.89 -1.76 23.12
CA ALA A 284 3.89 -2.81 23.21
C ALA A 284 2.47 -2.29 23.46
N GLN A 285 2.33 -1.19 24.20
CA GLN A 285 1.03 -0.61 24.56
C GLN A 285 0.52 0.44 23.57
N SER A 286 1.40 1.01 22.75
CA SER A 286 1.09 2.04 21.75
C SER A 286 1.01 1.52 20.31
N PHE A 287 1.66 0.40 19.98
CA PHE A 287 1.63 -0.18 18.63
C PHE A 287 0.22 -0.64 18.25
N SER A 288 -0.25 -0.22 17.07
CA SER A 288 -1.63 -0.40 16.63
C SER A 288 -1.78 -1.07 15.27
N LEU A 289 -0.69 -1.18 14.50
CA LEU A 289 -0.75 -1.77 13.16
C LEU A 289 -0.85 -3.30 13.23
N PRO A 290 -1.49 -3.94 12.23
CA PRO A 290 -1.51 -5.39 12.14
C PRO A 290 -0.11 -5.98 12.04
N ILE A 291 0.10 -7.15 12.66
CA ILE A 291 1.34 -7.92 12.54
C ILE A 291 1.00 -9.28 11.95
N GLY A 292 1.51 -9.53 10.76
CA GLY A 292 1.32 -10.79 10.05
C GLY A 292 2.61 -11.41 9.57
N ASN A 293 2.59 -12.73 9.37
CA ASN A 293 3.71 -13.49 8.84
C ASN A 293 3.21 -14.49 7.79
N LEU A 294 3.79 -14.46 6.60
CA LEU A 294 3.56 -15.44 5.54
C LEU A 294 4.36 -16.71 5.82
N PHE A 295 3.79 -17.87 5.49
CA PHE A 295 4.46 -19.15 5.64
C PHE A 295 5.24 -19.50 4.37
N THR A 296 6.48 -19.99 4.55
CA THR A 296 7.28 -20.51 3.43
C THR A 296 6.71 -21.81 2.85
N ASN A 297 5.95 -22.54 3.66
CA ASN A 297 5.28 -23.79 3.32
C ASN A 297 3.82 -23.67 3.75
N ARG A 298 2.89 -24.12 2.91
CA ARG A 298 1.49 -24.17 3.29
C ARG A 298 1.27 -25.19 4.41
N ILE A 299 0.25 -24.97 5.24
CA ILE A 299 -0.20 -25.90 6.27
C ILE A 299 -1.64 -26.35 6.00
N GLU A 300 -1.96 -27.58 6.33
CA GLU A 300 -3.34 -28.09 6.39
C GLU A 300 -3.73 -28.46 7.83
N ASP A 301 -5.02 -28.74 8.03
CA ASP A 301 -5.60 -29.14 9.32
C ASP A 301 -5.24 -28.21 10.49
N TYR A 302 -5.14 -26.90 10.23
CA TYR A 302 -4.61 -25.95 11.19
C TYR A 302 -5.64 -25.51 12.25
N LYS A 303 -5.15 -25.23 13.46
CA LYS A 303 -5.95 -24.65 14.56
C LYS A 303 -5.08 -23.94 15.58
N ILE A 304 -5.61 -22.89 16.18
CA ILE A 304 -4.99 -22.23 17.33
C ILE A 304 -5.03 -23.17 18.54
N LEU A 305 -3.93 -23.23 19.28
CA LEU A 305 -3.79 -23.99 20.53
C LEU A 305 -3.73 -23.06 21.75
N ASN A 306 -3.13 -21.88 21.59
CA ASN A 306 -2.98 -20.86 22.63
C ASN A 306 -2.86 -19.46 22.01
N GLY A 307 -3.28 -18.42 22.75
CA GLY A 307 -3.30 -17.03 22.26
C GLY A 307 -4.62 -16.61 21.60
N PHE A 308 -5.72 -17.30 21.90
CA PHE A 308 -7.06 -16.99 21.35
C PHE A 308 -7.53 -15.58 21.71
N GLU A 309 -7.08 -15.04 22.84
CA GLU A 309 -7.40 -13.71 23.32
C GLU A 309 -6.92 -12.57 22.40
N TYR A 310 -5.99 -12.88 21.49
CA TYR A 310 -5.50 -11.96 20.47
C TYR A 310 -6.22 -12.10 19.13
N GLU A 311 -7.22 -12.98 19.06
CA GLU A 311 -8.04 -13.26 17.87
C GLU A 311 -7.19 -13.45 16.58
N PRO A 312 -6.19 -14.36 16.60
CA PRO A 312 -5.31 -14.54 15.45
C PRO A 312 -6.09 -15.11 14.25
N ILE A 313 -5.86 -14.52 13.09
CA ILE A 313 -6.35 -15.01 11.80
C ILE A 313 -5.31 -15.97 11.27
N LEU A 314 -5.60 -17.26 11.33
CA LEU A 314 -4.73 -18.33 10.81
C LEU A 314 -5.34 -18.93 9.55
N THR A 315 -4.54 -19.03 8.50
CA THR A 315 -4.88 -19.70 7.23
C THR A 315 -3.85 -20.78 6.91
N ASP A 316 -3.95 -21.37 5.72
CA ASP A 316 -2.98 -22.33 5.22
C ASP A 316 -1.63 -21.68 4.87
N ASN A 317 -1.56 -20.37 4.65
CA ASN A 317 -0.35 -19.70 4.17
C ASN A 317 0.07 -18.45 4.95
N PHE A 318 -0.69 -18.02 5.97
CA PHE A 318 -0.29 -16.92 6.83
C PHE A 318 -0.93 -16.96 8.23
N ILE A 319 -0.37 -16.16 9.12
CA ILE A 319 -0.99 -15.75 10.39
C ILE A 319 -0.99 -14.22 10.49
N ILE A 320 -2.08 -13.62 10.97
CA ILE A 320 -2.20 -12.18 11.24
C ILE A 320 -2.81 -11.94 12.63
N ILE A 321 -2.30 -10.95 13.34
CA ILE A 321 -2.92 -10.36 14.52
C ILE A 321 -3.26 -8.90 14.19
N LEU A 322 -4.55 -8.57 14.12
CA LEU A 322 -5.02 -7.25 13.71
C LEU A 322 -4.72 -6.16 14.74
N LYS A 323 -4.83 -6.50 16.03
CA LYS A 323 -4.58 -5.60 17.17
C LYS A 323 -3.56 -6.26 18.09
N PRO A 324 -2.27 -6.21 17.74
CA PRO A 324 -1.25 -6.91 18.48
C PRO A 324 -0.88 -6.06 19.70
N LYS A 325 -1.66 -6.19 20.77
CA LYS A 325 -1.44 -5.50 22.04
C LYS A 325 -1.48 -6.51 23.19
N PRO A 326 -0.41 -6.69 23.97
CA PRO A 326 -0.42 -7.59 25.11
C PRO A 326 -1.51 -7.22 26.12
N LEU A 327 -2.27 -8.22 26.60
CA LEU A 327 -3.29 -8.01 27.63
C LEU A 327 -2.69 -7.60 28.97
N ASP A 328 -1.56 -8.21 29.33
CA ASP A 328 -0.75 -7.76 30.46
C ASP A 328 0.01 -6.49 30.05
N LYS A 329 -0.32 -5.38 30.72
CA LYS A 329 0.30 -4.08 30.49
C LYS A 329 1.79 -4.04 30.81
N GLN A 330 2.33 -5.06 31.48
CA GLN A 330 3.76 -5.20 31.77
C GLN A 330 4.47 -6.16 30.80
N SER A 331 3.73 -6.83 29.91
CA SER A 331 4.32 -7.73 28.93
C SER A 331 4.76 -6.98 27.68
N THR A 332 5.91 -7.40 27.14
CA THR A 332 6.43 -7.01 25.82
C THR A 332 6.33 -8.15 24.82
N ILE A 333 5.58 -9.22 25.13
CA ILE A 333 5.53 -10.42 24.30
C ILE A 333 4.10 -10.88 24.08
N ILE A 334 3.78 -11.21 22.82
CA ILE A 334 2.60 -11.98 22.41
C ILE A 334 3.09 -13.33 21.86
N LYS A 335 2.42 -14.42 22.26
CA LYS A 335 2.71 -15.77 21.75
C LYS A 335 1.42 -16.43 21.28
N ILE A 336 1.44 -16.90 20.06
CA ILE A 336 0.37 -17.72 19.48
C ILE A 336 0.96 -19.10 19.20
N ASP A 337 0.40 -20.12 19.84
CA ASP A 337 0.74 -21.51 19.54
C ASP A 337 -0.35 -22.08 18.65
N PHE A 338 0.04 -22.79 17.59
CA PHE A 338 -0.91 -23.40 16.68
C PHE A 338 -0.44 -24.74 16.14
N TYR A 339 -1.41 -25.58 15.82
CA TYR A 339 -1.21 -26.83 15.12
C TYR A 339 -1.38 -26.59 13.61
N GLY A 340 -0.62 -27.31 12.80
CA GLY A 340 -0.78 -27.36 11.34
C GLY A 340 0.18 -28.39 10.75
N VAL A 341 -0.28 -29.14 9.74
CA VAL A 341 0.53 -30.13 9.04
C VAL A 341 1.16 -29.46 7.83
N LEU A 342 2.49 -29.45 7.72
CA LEU A 342 3.17 -28.88 6.55
C LEU A 342 2.82 -29.68 5.30
N LEU A 343 2.38 -28.99 4.26
CA LEU A 343 2.27 -29.53 2.91
C LEU A 343 3.69 -29.60 2.31
N ASN A 344 4.07 -30.79 1.86
CA ASN A 344 5.38 -31.06 1.24
C ASN A 344 5.51 -30.44 -0.15
#